data_AF-A0A927B4L4-F1
#
_entry.id   AF-A0A927B4L4-F1
#
_cell.length_a   1.000
_cell.length_b   1.000
_cell.length_c   1.000
_cell.angle_alpha   90.00
_cell.angle_beta   90.00
_cell.angle_gamma   90.00
#
_symmetry.space_group_name_H-M   'P 1'
#
loop_
_entity.id
_entity.type
_entity.pdbx_description
1 polymer ?
#
loop_
_entity_poly.entity_id
_entity_poly.type
_entity_poly.pdbx_seq_one_letter_code
_entity_poly.pdbx_strand_id
1 'polypeptide(L)'
;MKKLLLFLLLCPLSLLAQPLRVAVAANAQFVMEQLKTAFQKKTGTTVESIVNSSGKLTTQIQQGAPYDVFLSADMEYPQTLHKAGLTLAAPAIYAYGSLVLWTAGDLPVSADLKILSDPAVRHVAIANPATAPYGEAAVAFLKSRKLLAQVQPKIVYGESISQVNQYVLSGAAEIGFTAKSVVLDPSLTKRGHWVDLPTTGYSPIAQGVVVLKRTTQAKSAQQFVAFLRSPDARRILQKFGYK
;
A
#
# COMPACT_ATOMS: atom_id res chain seq x y z
N MET A 1 23.57 -30.45 -60.35
CA MET A 1 23.85 -30.25 -58.90
C MET A 1 23.19 -28.94 -58.47
N LYS A 2 21.99 -29.00 -57.89
CA LYS A 2 21.22 -27.80 -57.48
C LYS A 2 21.69 -27.35 -56.10
N LYS A 3 22.27 -26.14 -56.00
CA LYS A 3 22.64 -25.51 -54.73
C LYS A 3 21.37 -24.98 -54.06
N LEU A 4 20.99 -25.57 -52.93
CA LEU A 4 19.89 -25.10 -52.09
C LEU A 4 20.41 -23.95 -51.21
N LEU A 5 19.98 -22.73 -51.48
CA LEU A 5 20.30 -21.55 -50.67
C LEU A 5 19.38 -21.57 -49.43
N LEU A 6 19.95 -21.75 -48.25
CA LEU A 6 19.24 -21.69 -46.98
C LEU A 6 19.10 -20.22 -46.57
N PHE A 7 17.90 -19.65 -46.71
CA PHE A 7 17.58 -18.30 -46.23
C PHE A 7 17.38 -18.34 -44.71
N LEU A 8 18.36 -17.82 -43.96
CA LEU A 8 18.27 -17.68 -42.51
C LEU A 8 17.34 -16.50 -42.18
N LEU A 9 16.08 -16.77 -41.85
CA LEU A 9 15.17 -15.75 -41.29
C LEU A 9 15.69 -15.34 -39.90
N LEU A 10 16.37 -14.19 -39.81
CA LEU A 10 16.56 -13.51 -38.53
C LEU A 10 15.21 -12.93 -38.09
N CYS A 11 14.50 -13.66 -37.23
CA CYS A 11 13.39 -13.11 -36.49
C CYS A 11 13.96 -12.20 -35.39
N PRO A 12 13.69 -10.87 -35.38
CA PRO A 12 14.11 -10.05 -34.27
C PRO A 12 13.34 -10.50 -33.03
N LEU A 13 14.02 -11.20 -32.12
CA LEU A 13 13.53 -11.34 -30.75
C LEU A 13 13.52 -9.93 -30.16
N SER A 14 12.36 -9.27 -30.23
CA SER A 14 12.07 -8.13 -29.38
C SER A 14 12.17 -8.62 -27.94
N LEU A 15 13.32 -8.37 -27.32
CA LEU A 15 13.58 -8.68 -25.92
C LEU A 15 12.67 -7.76 -25.09
N LEU A 16 11.43 -8.18 -24.87
CA LEU A 16 10.50 -7.45 -24.02
C LEU A 16 11.12 -7.41 -22.63
N ALA A 17 11.52 -6.21 -22.18
CA ALA A 17 12.06 -6.02 -20.85
C ALA A 17 11.03 -6.52 -19.82
N GLN A 18 11.47 -7.38 -18.91
CA GLN A 18 10.61 -7.87 -17.84
C GLN A 18 10.14 -6.69 -16.99
N PRO A 19 8.88 -6.69 -16.51
CA PRO A 19 8.40 -5.63 -15.64
C PRO A 19 9.21 -5.58 -14.35
N LEU A 20 9.40 -4.38 -13.82
CA LEU A 20 9.93 -4.18 -12.48
C LEU A 20 8.89 -4.66 -11.46
N ARG A 21 9.24 -5.66 -10.64
CA ARG A 21 8.32 -6.27 -9.66
C ARG A 21 8.39 -5.51 -8.36
N VAL A 22 7.31 -4.80 -8.01
CA VAL A 22 7.25 -3.96 -6.83
C VAL A 22 6.25 -4.56 -5.84
N ALA A 23 6.74 -4.97 -4.67
CA ALA A 23 5.90 -5.35 -3.54
C ALA A 23 5.39 -4.08 -2.85
N VAL A 24 4.06 -3.90 -2.78
CA VAL A 24 3.42 -2.65 -2.37
C VAL A 24 2.43 -2.90 -1.25
N ALA A 25 2.59 -2.21 -0.13
CA ALA A 25 1.62 -2.25 0.94
C ALA A 25 0.23 -1.80 0.46
N ALA A 26 -0.81 -2.51 0.88
CA ALA A 26 -2.20 -2.34 0.44
C ALA A 26 -2.74 -0.90 0.46
N ASN A 27 -2.29 -0.04 1.37
CA ASN A 27 -2.70 1.36 1.42
C ASN A 27 -2.31 2.14 0.14
N ALA A 28 -1.25 1.72 -0.54
CA ALA A 28 -0.69 2.40 -1.70
C ALA A 28 -1.20 1.82 -3.04
N GLN A 29 -2.08 0.81 -3.01
CA GLN A 29 -2.59 0.13 -4.21
C GLN A 29 -3.10 1.11 -5.27
N PHE A 30 -4.00 2.02 -4.91
CA PHE A 30 -4.62 2.95 -5.86
C PHE A 30 -3.66 4.01 -6.39
N VAL A 31 -2.83 4.60 -5.51
CA VAL A 31 -1.83 5.59 -5.95
C VAL A 31 -0.74 4.94 -6.81
N MET A 32 -0.43 3.67 -6.58
CA MET A 32 0.55 2.91 -7.36
C MET A 32 0.16 2.80 -8.83
N GLU A 33 -1.14 2.72 -9.15
CA GLU A 33 -1.62 2.70 -10.53
C GLU A 33 -1.27 3.98 -11.31
N GLN A 34 -1.35 5.14 -10.65
CA GLN A 34 -0.92 6.41 -11.24
C GLN A 34 0.60 6.53 -11.29
N LEU A 35 1.29 6.08 -10.23
CA LEU A 35 2.75 6.12 -10.16
C LEU A 35 3.39 5.24 -11.24
N LYS A 36 2.90 4.01 -11.47
CA LYS A 36 3.44 3.12 -12.53
C LYS A 36 3.22 3.73 -13.91
N THR A 37 2.05 4.32 -14.16
CA THR A 37 1.74 4.95 -15.45
C THR A 37 2.69 6.12 -15.72
N ALA A 38 2.90 6.99 -14.73
CA ALA A 38 3.81 8.12 -14.84
C ALA A 38 5.27 7.68 -14.98
N PHE A 39 5.69 6.66 -14.23
CA PHE A 39 7.04 6.11 -14.31
C PHE A 39 7.32 5.47 -15.68
N GLN A 40 6.39 4.66 -16.19
CA GLN A 40 6.49 4.03 -17.51
C GLN A 40 6.56 5.08 -18.61
N LYS A 41 5.71 6.12 -18.56
CA LYS A 41 5.76 7.22 -19.54
C LYS A 41 7.13 7.92 -19.56
N LYS A 42 7.80 8.01 -18.42
CA LYS A 42 9.09 8.71 -18.28
C LYS A 42 10.29 7.85 -18.67
N THR A 43 10.22 6.54 -18.44
CA THR A 43 11.40 5.65 -18.51
C THR A 43 11.26 4.52 -19.53
N GLY A 44 10.06 4.27 -20.03
CA GLY A 44 9.72 3.07 -20.81
C GLY A 44 9.63 1.79 -19.97
N THR A 45 9.98 1.82 -18.68
CA THR A 45 9.97 0.64 -17.80
C THR A 45 8.57 0.37 -17.26
N THR A 46 8.05 -0.83 -17.48
CA THR A 46 6.78 -1.29 -16.90
C THR A 46 6.97 -1.71 -15.45
N VAL A 47 5.92 -1.56 -14.64
CA VAL A 47 5.90 -1.98 -13.23
C VAL A 47 4.76 -2.95 -13.01
N GLU A 48 5.07 -4.11 -12.45
CA GLU A 48 4.11 -5.07 -11.93
C GLU A 48 4.03 -4.88 -10.41
N SER A 49 2.84 -4.57 -9.89
CA SER A 49 2.62 -4.34 -8.46
C SER A 49 2.02 -5.58 -7.80
N ILE A 50 2.65 -6.04 -6.73
CA ILE A 50 2.17 -7.14 -5.90
C ILE A 50 1.70 -6.55 -4.58
N VAL A 51 0.40 -6.66 -4.30
CA VAL A 51 -0.24 -5.93 -3.19
C VAL A 51 -0.60 -6.86 -2.05
N ASN A 52 -0.15 -6.54 -0.83
CA ASN A 52 -0.57 -7.22 0.41
C ASN A 52 -0.29 -6.34 1.65
N SER A 53 -0.44 -6.86 2.87
CA SER A 53 0.06 -6.18 4.07
C SER A 53 1.60 -6.15 4.09
N SER A 54 2.17 -5.10 4.68
CA SER A 54 3.63 -4.95 4.79
C SER A 54 4.29 -6.17 5.43
N GLY A 55 3.70 -6.72 6.50
CA GLY A 55 4.24 -7.88 7.20
C GLY A 55 4.22 -9.15 6.33
N LYS A 56 3.14 -9.38 5.58
CA LYS A 56 3.07 -10.51 4.64
C LYS A 56 4.08 -10.37 3.51
N LEU A 57 4.22 -9.18 2.92
CA LEU A 57 5.22 -8.92 1.88
C LEU A 57 6.64 -9.09 2.43
N THR A 58 6.91 -8.64 3.65
CA THR A 58 8.21 -8.84 4.32
C THR A 58 8.53 -10.31 4.49
N THR A 59 7.55 -11.10 4.95
CA THR A 59 7.71 -12.56 5.09
C THR A 59 8.02 -13.20 3.74
N GLN A 60 7.31 -12.82 2.68
CA GLN A 60 7.57 -13.30 1.33
C GLN A 60 8.98 -12.94 0.84
N ILE A 61 9.44 -11.71 1.10
CA ILE A 61 10.80 -11.27 0.73
C ILE A 61 11.86 -12.10 1.46
N GLN A 62 11.68 -12.34 2.76
CA GLN A 62 12.57 -13.19 3.56
C GLN A 62 12.62 -14.62 3.02
N GLN A 63 11.47 -15.15 2.58
CA GLN A 63 11.32 -16.46 1.95
C GLN A 63 11.82 -16.53 0.51
N GLY A 64 12.28 -15.41 -0.07
CA GLY A 64 12.90 -15.39 -1.40
C GLY A 64 11.96 -15.09 -2.56
N ALA A 65 10.81 -14.47 -2.29
CA ALA A 65 9.98 -13.93 -3.37
C ALA A 65 10.80 -12.96 -4.25
N PRO A 66 10.74 -13.10 -5.59
CA PRO A 66 11.59 -12.36 -6.52
C PRO A 66 11.00 -10.97 -6.79
N TYR A 67 11.09 -10.09 -5.80
CA TYR A 67 10.72 -8.68 -5.93
C TYR A 67 11.97 -7.81 -6.07
N ASP A 68 11.81 -6.68 -6.77
CA ASP A 68 12.89 -5.72 -7.02
C ASP A 68 12.88 -4.58 -6.01
N VAL A 69 11.69 -4.09 -5.66
CA VAL A 69 11.47 -2.96 -4.74
C VAL A 69 10.36 -3.32 -3.76
N PHE A 70 10.52 -2.91 -2.50
CA PHE A 70 9.48 -3.01 -1.48
C PHE A 70 9.05 -1.62 -0.99
N LEU A 71 7.75 -1.34 -1.06
CA LEU A 71 7.08 -0.16 -0.50
C LEU A 71 6.23 -0.63 0.69
N SER A 72 6.64 -0.27 1.90
CA SER A 72 5.95 -0.59 3.14
C SER A 72 5.10 0.58 3.64
N ALA A 73 4.02 0.24 4.36
CA ALA A 73 3.22 1.14 5.16
C ALA A 73 3.91 1.73 6.41
N ASP A 74 5.16 1.37 6.66
CA ASP A 74 5.98 1.80 7.79
C ASP A 74 7.48 1.82 7.43
N MET A 75 8.32 2.20 8.38
CA MET A 75 9.77 2.03 8.30
C MET A 75 10.28 0.72 8.94
N GLU A 76 9.51 0.11 9.84
CA GLU A 76 9.95 -1.07 10.60
C GLU A 76 10.25 -2.27 9.71
N TYR A 77 9.36 -2.59 8.77
CA TYR A 77 9.55 -3.73 7.88
C TYR A 77 10.74 -3.54 6.92
N PRO A 78 10.89 -2.41 6.21
CA PRO A 78 12.09 -2.14 5.42
C PRO A 78 13.39 -2.16 6.24
N GLN A 79 13.36 -1.66 7.49
CA GLN A 79 14.51 -1.72 8.40
C GLN A 79 14.84 -3.16 8.80
N THR A 80 13.83 -3.99 9.05
CA THR A 80 14.01 -5.42 9.35
C THR A 80 14.69 -6.14 8.19
N LEU A 81 14.25 -5.90 6.96
CA LEU A 81 14.89 -6.46 5.76
C LEU A 81 16.33 -5.97 5.60
N HIS A 82 16.59 -4.69 5.89
CA HIS A 82 17.93 -4.12 5.82
C HIS A 82 18.88 -4.76 6.84
N LYS A 83 18.45 -4.91 8.10
CA LYS A 83 19.20 -5.60 9.16
C LYS A 83 19.48 -7.07 8.81
N ALA A 84 18.56 -7.72 8.09
CA ALA A 84 18.74 -9.07 7.58
C ALA A 84 19.67 -9.16 6.33
N GLY A 85 20.23 -8.04 5.86
CA GLY A 85 21.12 -8.01 4.69
C GLY A 85 20.42 -8.29 3.36
N LEU A 86 19.09 -8.13 3.31
CA LEU A 86 18.24 -8.43 2.14
C LEU A 86 18.02 -7.23 1.22
N THR A 87 18.70 -6.11 1.47
CA THR A 87 18.52 -4.86 0.73
C THR A 87 19.84 -4.34 0.18
N LEU A 88 19.80 -3.56 -0.90
CA LEU A 88 21.00 -2.95 -1.49
C LEU A 88 21.48 -1.71 -0.72
N ALA A 89 20.57 -1.03 -0.03
CA ALA A 89 20.85 0.17 0.74
C ALA A 89 19.88 0.26 1.94
N ALA A 90 20.15 1.23 2.81
CA ALA A 90 19.25 1.58 3.90
C ALA A 90 17.88 2.02 3.34
N PRO A 91 16.77 1.70 4.04
CA PRO A 91 15.45 2.13 3.63
C PRO A 91 15.32 3.64 3.77
N ALA A 92 14.37 4.21 3.02
CA ALA A 92 14.08 5.61 3.11
C ALA A 92 12.58 5.89 3.11
N ILE A 93 12.21 7.03 3.67
CA ILE A 93 10.82 7.47 3.66
C ILE A 93 10.48 8.01 2.27
N TYR A 94 9.34 7.59 1.70
CA TYR A 94 8.83 8.13 0.43
C TYR A 94 7.55 8.96 0.60
N ALA A 95 6.81 8.76 1.69
CA ALA A 95 5.56 9.45 1.99
C ALA A 95 5.19 9.30 3.47
N TYR A 96 4.26 10.12 3.94
CA TYR A 96 3.55 9.92 5.20
C TYR A 96 2.06 9.69 4.94
N GLY A 97 1.53 8.59 5.47
CA GLY A 97 0.12 8.23 5.38
C GLY A 97 -0.76 8.93 6.42
N SER A 98 -2.08 8.86 6.22
CA SER A 98 -3.09 9.32 7.19
C SER A 98 -4.17 8.28 7.38
N LEU A 99 -4.58 8.05 8.63
CA LEU A 99 -5.64 7.13 9.01
C LEU A 99 -7.01 7.84 8.92
N VAL A 100 -8.01 7.14 8.39
CA VAL A 100 -9.40 7.61 8.31
C VAL A 100 -10.35 6.55 8.85
N LEU A 101 -11.52 7.00 9.29
CA LEU A 101 -12.68 6.12 9.51
C LEU A 101 -13.62 6.28 8.32
N TRP A 102 -14.09 5.17 7.75
CA TRP A 102 -14.88 5.15 6.52
C TRP A 102 -16.08 4.20 6.62
N THR A 103 -17.21 4.64 6.09
CA THR A 103 -18.44 3.85 5.85
C THR A 103 -18.80 3.95 4.37
N ALA A 104 -19.26 2.85 3.76
CA ALA A 104 -19.84 2.88 2.42
C ALA A 104 -21.34 3.23 2.42
N GLY A 105 -22.01 3.18 3.58
CA GLY A 105 -23.39 3.61 3.78
C GLY A 105 -23.51 5.01 4.41
N ASP A 106 -24.73 5.39 4.80
CA ASP A 106 -25.08 6.75 5.22
C ASP A 106 -24.85 7.03 6.72
N LEU A 107 -23.94 6.29 7.37
CA LEU A 107 -23.63 6.52 8.78
C LEU A 107 -22.89 7.86 8.97
N PRO A 108 -23.32 8.71 9.92
CA PRO A 108 -22.67 9.99 10.18
C PRO A 108 -21.33 9.79 10.90
N VAL A 109 -20.24 9.68 10.14
CA VAL A 109 -18.90 9.52 10.70
C VAL A 109 -18.30 10.84 11.16
N SER A 110 -17.68 10.83 12.34
CA SER A 110 -17.05 11.98 12.98
C SER A 110 -15.76 11.57 13.70
N ALA A 111 -14.84 12.52 13.86
CA ALA A 111 -13.54 12.26 14.48
C ALA A 111 -13.61 11.97 15.99
N ASP A 112 -14.75 12.25 16.64
CA ASP A 112 -15.02 11.89 18.03
C ASP A 112 -15.43 10.42 18.22
N LEU A 113 -15.61 9.67 17.12
CA LEU A 113 -15.90 8.24 17.08
C LEU A 113 -17.18 7.81 17.82
N LYS A 114 -18.09 8.73 18.16
CA LYS A 114 -19.34 8.38 18.87
C LYS A 114 -20.16 7.34 18.11
N ILE A 115 -20.10 7.38 16.78
CA ILE A 115 -20.76 6.43 15.87
C ILE A 115 -20.43 4.96 16.19
N LEU A 116 -19.26 4.66 16.77
CA LEU A 116 -18.89 3.28 17.12
C LEU A 116 -19.77 2.68 18.23
N SER A 117 -20.47 3.53 18.99
CA SER A 117 -21.44 3.11 20.01
C SER A 117 -22.83 2.84 19.44
N ASP A 118 -23.10 3.29 18.22
CA ASP A 118 -24.41 3.17 17.59
C ASP A 118 -24.78 1.68 17.39
N PRO A 119 -26.03 1.27 17.71
CA PRO A 119 -26.51 -0.09 17.46
C PRO A 119 -26.44 -0.54 16.00
N ALA A 120 -26.50 0.41 15.05
CA ALA A 120 -26.32 0.12 13.63
C ALA A 120 -24.90 -0.31 13.27
N VAL A 121 -23.89 0.07 14.08
CA VAL A 121 -22.51 -0.39 13.92
C VAL A 121 -22.32 -1.69 14.67
N ARG A 122 -22.46 -2.81 13.96
CA ARG A 122 -22.30 -4.16 14.51
C ARG A 122 -20.89 -4.70 14.31
N HIS A 123 -20.25 -4.31 13.20
CA HIS A 123 -18.90 -4.70 12.84
C HIS A 123 -18.04 -3.48 12.51
N VAL A 124 -16.79 -3.51 12.99
CA VAL A 124 -15.78 -2.48 12.73
C VAL A 124 -14.58 -3.16 12.09
N ALA A 125 -14.37 -2.93 10.80
CA ALA A 125 -13.26 -3.53 10.08
C ALA A 125 -11.93 -2.83 10.43
N ILE A 126 -10.93 -3.60 10.85
CA ILE A 126 -9.57 -3.12 11.15
C ILE A 126 -8.57 -4.07 10.51
N ALA A 127 -7.49 -3.56 9.92
CA ALA A 127 -6.44 -4.44 9.39
C ALA A 127 -5.72 -5.12 10.56
N ASN A 128 -5.23 -6.36 10.39
CA ASN A 128 -4.58 -7.09 11.47
C ASN A 128 -3.34 -6.32 11.96
N PRO A 129 -3.34 -5.80 13.20
CA PRO A 129 -2.26 -4.93 13.70
C PRO A 129 -0.91 -5.64 13.78
N ALA A 130 -0.88 -6.98 13.81
CA ALA A 130 0.37 -7.74 13.81
C ALA A 130 1.12 -7.70 12.46
N THR A 131 0.44 -7.33 11.37
CA THR A 131 1.03 -7.36 10.01
C THR A 131 0.80 -6.09 9.20
N ALA A 132 -0.11 -5.23 9.63
CA ALA A 132 -0.57 -4.07 8.89
C ALA A 132 -0.45 -2.80 9.75
N PRO A 133 0.46 -1.86 9.38
CA PRO A 133 0.70 -0.63 10.16
C PRO A 133 -0.54 0.25 10.36
N TYR A 134 -1.48 0.25 9.40
CA TYR A 134 -2.75 0.96 9.56
C TYR A 134 -3.68 0.29 10.59
N GLY A 135 -3.56 -1.03 10.78
CA GLY A 135 -4.23 -1.76 11.84
C GLY A 135 -3.69 -1.38 13.21
N GLU A 136 -2.36 -1.32 13.34
CA GLU A 136 -1.69 -0.84 14.54
C GLU A 136 -2.11 0.60 14.87
N ALA A 137 -2.08 1.50 13.88
CA ALA A 137 -2.52 2.89 14.03
C ALA A 137 -3.99 3.00 14.47
N ALA A 138 -4.89 2.17 13.92
CA ALA A 138 -6.29 2.13 14.33
C ALA A 138 -6.47 1.70 15.79
N VAL A 139 -5.78 0.64 16.21
CA VAL A 139 -5.80 0.16 17.59
C VAL A 139 -5.20 1.20 18.53
N ALA A 140 -4.08 1.84 18.17
CA ALA A 140 -3.47 2.92 18.94
C ALA A 140 -4.44 4.11 19.10
N PHE A 141 -5.12 4.51 18.02
CA PHE A 141 -6.10 5.58 18.06
C PHE A 141 -7.26 5.25 18.99
N LEU A 142 -7.85 4.05 18.88
CA LEU A 142 -8.91 3.60 19.79
C LEU A 142 -8.47 3.57 21.26
N LYS A 143 -7.24 3.14 21.55
CA LYS A 143 -6.67 3.19 22.91
C LYS A 143 -6.54 4.64 23.41
N SER A 144 -6.03 5.54 22.57
CA SER A 144 -5.88 6.97 22.91
C SER A 144 -7.23 7.63 23.27
N ARG A 145 -8.32 7.14 22.68
CA ARG A 145 -9.69 7.60 22.93
C ARG A 145 -10.42 6.83 24.03
N LYS A 146 -9.77 5.83 24.65
CA LYS A 146 -10.37 4.92 25.64
C LYS A 146 -11.59 4.15 25.11
N LEU A 147 -11.66 3.93 23.80
CA LEU A 147 -12.77 3.25 23.12
C LEU A 147 -12.47 1.78 22.79
N LEU A 148 -11.20 1.35 22.86
CA LEU A 148 -10.83 0.01 22.40
C LEU A 148 -11.63 -1.09 23.08
N ALA A 149 -11.79 -1.07 24.42
CA ALA A 149 -12.52 -2.11 25.14
C ALA A 149 -13.99 -2.24 24.71
N GLN A 150 -14.64 -1.11 24.40
CA GLN A 150 -16.02 -1.07 23.93
C GLN A 150 -16.14 -1.58 22.49
N VAL A 151 -15.16 -1.26 21.64
CA VAL A 151 -15.19 -1.60 20.21
C VAL A 151 -14.68 -3.01 19.95
N GLN A 152 -13.81 -3.54 20.80
CA GLN A 152 -13.17 -4.86 20.66
C GLN A 152 -14.13 -6.00 20.26
N PRO A 153 -15.31 -6.19 20.87
CA PRO A 153 -16.23 -7.27 20.48
C PRO A 153 -16.84 -7.10 19.08
N LYS A 154 -16.80 -5.88 18.51
CA LYS A 154 -17.27 -5.57 17.16
C LYS A 154 -16.17 -5.67 16.10
N ILE A 155 -14.89 -5.82 16.49
CA ILE A 155 -13.79 -5.75 15.54
C ILE A 155 -13.78 -6.99 14.64
N VAL A 156 -13.77 -6.77 13.33
CA VAL A 156 -13.51 -7.79 12.32
C VAL A 156 -12.15 -7.50 11.71
N TYR A 157 -11.19 -8.41 11.90
CA TYR A 157 -9.84 -8.23 11.37
C TYR A 157 -9.75 -8.63 9.90
N GLY A 158 -9.32 -7.72 9.04
CA GLY A 158 -8.85 -8.02 7.69
C GLY A 158 -7.33 -8.21 7.68
N GLU A 159 -6.79 -9.08 6.84
CA GLU A 159 -5.36 -9.33 6.74
C GLU A 159 -4.56 -8.10 6.26
N SER A 160 -5.20 -7.19 5.52
CA SER A 160 -4.61 -5.97 4.99
C SER A 160 -5.65 -4.86 4.83
N ILE A 161 -5.20 -3.65 4.48
CA ILE A 161 -6.09 -2.54 4.12
C ILE A 161 -7.00 -2.92 2.95
N SER A 162 -6.52 -3.68 1.95
CA SER A 162 -7.36 -4.11 0.82
C SER A 162 -8.55 -4.94 1.30
N GLN A 163 -8.36 -5.81 2.29
CA GLN A 163 -9.45 -6.63 2.83
C GLN A 163 -10.41 -5.83 3.72
N VAL A 164 -9.90 -4.88 4.50
CA VAL A 164 -10.76 -3.92 5.22
C VAL A 164 -11.66 -3.16 4.25
N ASN A 165 -11.09 -2.67 3.15
CA ASN A 165 -11.84 -1.95 2.13
C ASN A 165 -12.91 -2.84 1.50
N GLN A 166 -12.60 -4.12 1.24
CA GLN A 166 -13.58 -5.09 0.74
C GLN A 166 -14.73 -5.28 1.72
N TYR A 167 -14.47 -5.39 3.03
CA TYR A 167 -15.52 -5.52 4.04
C TYR A 167 -16.44 -4.30 4.11
N VAL A 168 -15.88 -3.10 4.05
CA VAL A 168 -16.67 -1.86 4.05
C VAL A 168 -17.48 -1.75 2.75
N LEU A 169 -16.88 -2.05 1.60
CA LEU A 169 -17.55 -1.94 0.30
C LEU A 169 -18.67 -2.97 0.08
N SER A 170 -18.53 -4.17 0.63
CA SER A 170 -19.54 -5.23 0.54
C SER A 170 -20.64 -5.11 1.60
N GLY A 171 -20.45 -4.25 2.60
CA GLY A 171 -21.33 -4.16 3.78
C GLY A 171 -21.13 -5.29 4.78
N ALA A 172 -20.10 -6.14 4.62
CA ALA A 172 -19.73 -7.14 5.62
C ALA A 172 -19.27 -6.49 6.94
N ALA A 173 -18.77 -5.25 6.87
CA ALA A 173 -18.66 -4.36 8.02
C ALA A 173 -19.28 -3.01 7.69
N GLU A 174 -20.04 -2.45 8.63
CA GLU A 174 -20.71 -1.16 8.42
C GLU A 174 -19.71 0.00 8.37
N ILE A 175 -18.58 -0.14 9.07
CA ILE A 175 -17.55 0.89 9.14
C ILE A 175 -16.16 0.26 9.26
N GLY A 176 -15.12 0.97 8.83
CA GLY A 176 -13.75 0.48 8.95
C GLY A 176 -12.70 1.58 9.05
N PHE A 177 -11.57 1.23 9.67
CA PHE A 177 -10.39 2.08 9.72
C PHE A 177 -9.49 1.78 8.53
N THR A 178 -9.25 2.78 7.67
CA THR A 178 -8.49 2.61 6.43
C THR A 178 -7.55 3.78 6.16
N ALA A 179 -6.88 3.76 5.01
CA ALA A 179 -5.97 4.80 4.57
C ALA A 179 -6.69 5.91 3.79
N LYS A 180 -6.32 7.17 4.03
CA LYS A 180 -6.83 8.32 3.27
C LYS A 180 -6.67 8.18 1.76
N SER A 181 -5.59 7.52 1.33
CA SER A 181 -5.33 7.19 -0.07
C SER A 181 -6.38 6.33 -0.72
N VAL A 182 -7.09 5.50 0.03
CA VAL A 182 -8.16 4.66 -0.49
C VAL A 182 -9.38 5.53 -0.80
N VAL A 183 -9.84 6.30 0.19
CA VAL A 183 -11.08 7.08 0.07
C VAL A 183 -10.95 8.29 -0.86
N LEU A 184 -9.73 8.72 -1.18
CA LEU A 184 -9.44 9.74 -2.19
C LEU A 184 -9.26 9.17 -3.61
N ASP A 185 -9.29 7.86 -3.80
CA ASP A 185 -9.29 7.30 -5.15
C ASP A 185 -10.56 7.74 -5.91
N PRO A 186 -10.44 8.21 -7.17
CA PRO A 186 -11.60 8.70 -7.94
C PRO A 186 -12.76 7.72 -8.03
N SER A 187 -12.51 6.40 -8.05
CA SER A 187 -13.57 5.38 -8.08
C SER A 187 -14.31 5.23 -6.75
N LEU A 188 -13.74 5.72 -5.65
CA LEU A 188 -14.27 5.59 -4.29
C LEU A 188 -14.72 6.91 -3.66
N THR A 189 -14.36 8.07 -4.24
CA THR A 189 -14.74 9.40 -3.70
C THR A 189 -16.24 9.61 -3.45
N LYS A 190 -17.12 8.86 -4.13
CA LYS A 190 -18.58 8.91 -3.97
C LYS A 190 -19.16 7.72 -3.20
N ARG A 191 -18.32 6.89 -2.59
CA ARG A 191 -18.74 5.65 -1.91
C ARG A 191 -18.82 5.89 -0.40
N GLY A 192 -19.88 6.57 0.03
CA GLY A 192 -20.20 6.83 1.43
C GLY A 192 -19.41 8.00 2.04
N HIS A 193 -19.19 7.94 3.34
CA HIS A 193 -18.63 9.04 4.13
C HIS A 193 -17.37 8.61 4.89
N TRP A 194 -16.42 9.53 5.01
CA TRP A 194 -15.20 9.31 5.77
C TRP A 194 -14.80 10.55 6.55
N VAL A 195 -13.99 10.35 7.59
CA VAL A 195 -13.44 11.42 8.41
C VAL A 195 -11.97 11.17 8.71
N ASP A 196 -11.17 12.24 8.64
CA ASP A 196 -9.78 12.22 9.07
C ASP A 196 -9.67 11.97 10.57
N LEU A 197 -8.75 11.08 10.97
CA LEU A 197 -8.44 10.87 12.37
C LEU A 197 -7.20 11.68 12.78
N PRO A 198 -7.30 12.52 13.83
CA PRO A 198 -6.19 13.35 14.28
C PRO A 198 -4.92 12.56 14.57
N THR A 199 -3.78 13.09 14.14
CA THR A 199 -2.45 12.48 14.36
C THR A 199 -2.01 12.46 15.83
N THR A 200 -2.79 13.07 16.74
CA THR A 200 -2.50 13.04 18.18
C THR A 200 -2.82 11.70 18.84
N GLY A 201 -3.42 10.73 18.11
CA GLY A 201 -3.81 9.43 18.66
C GLY A 201 -3.04 8.22 18.10
N TYR A 202 -2.11 8.43 17.16
CA TYR A 202 -1.25 7.38 16.62
C TYR A 202 0.07 8.00 16.12
N SER A 203 1.15 7.22 16.09
CA SER A 203 2.44 7.67 15.57
C SER A 203 2.35 8.03 14.07
N PRO A 204 3.11 9.03 13.58
CA PRO A 204 3.14 9.35 12.15
C PRO A 204 3.42 8.11 11.29
N ILE A 205 2.58 7.88 10.27
CA ILE A 205 2.65 6.66 9.44
C ILE A 205 3.66 6.85 8.30
N ALA A 206 4.95 6.87 8.65
CA ALA A 206 6.06 7.04 7.71
C ALA A 206 6.21 5.83 6.79
N GLN A 207 5.92 5.98 5.49
CA GLN A 207 5.97 4.92 4.49
C GLN A 207 7.42 4.71 4.01
N GLY A 208 7.94 3.49 4.14
CA GLY A 208 9.31 3.15 3.77
C GLY A 208 9.43 2.51 2.40
N VAL A 209 10.52 2.81 1.69
CA VAL A 209 10.89 2.18 0.42
C VAL A 209 12.32 1.66 0.47
N VAL A 210 12.55 0.52 -0.19
CA VAL A 210 13.86 -0.10 -0.30
C VAL A 210 14.01 -0.92 -1.57
N VAL A 211 15.22 -0.89 -2.16
CA VAL A 211 15.62 -1.81 -3.25
C VAL A 211 16.14 -3.11 -2.66
N LEU A 212 15.61 -4.23 -3.13
CA LEU A 212 15.92 -5.56 -2.61
C LEU A 212 17.18 -6.13 -3.25
N LYS A 213 17.99 -6.84 -2.45
CA LYS A 213 19.32 -7.34 -2.87
C LYS A 213 19.27 -8.37 -3.99
N ARG A 214 18.15 -9.10 -4.10
CA ARG A 214 17.93 -10.15 -5.11
C ARG A 214 17.49 -9.61 -6.48
N THR A 215 17.28 -8.29 -6.61
CA THR A 215 16.88 -7.70 -7.89
C THR A 215 17.90 -7.99 -8.99
N THR A 216 17.43 -8.40 -10.16
CA THR A 216 18.24 -8.44 -11.39
C THR A 216 18.12 -7.13 -12.18
N GLN A 217 17.32 -6.18 -11.69
CA GLN A 217 16.97 -4.92 -12.35
C GLN A 217 17.41 -3.70 -11.52
N ALA A 218 18.57 -3.78 -10.86
CA ALA A 218 19.02 -2.77 -9.88
C ALA A 218 18.94 -1.32 -10.39
N LYS A 219 19.31 -1.08 -11.66
CA LYS A 219 19.22 0.24 -12.28
C LYS A 219 17.78 0.76 -12.34
N SER A 220 16.85 -0.04 -12.87
CA SER A 220 15.43 0.31 -12.96
C SER A 220 14.80 0.45 -11.57
N ALA A 221 15.17 -0.40 -10.62
CA ALA A 221 14.73 -0.35 -9.23
C ALA A 221 15.17 0.97 -8.55
N GLN A 222 16.44 1.35 -8.70
CA GLN A 222 16.96 2.62 -8.18
C GLN A 222 16.30 3.83 -8.87
N GLN A 223 16.06 3.76 -10.18
CA GLN A 223 15.32 4.80 -10.91
C GLN A 223 13.88 4.94 -10.40
N PHE A 224 13.20 3.84 -10.06
CA PHE A 224 11.87 3.88 -9.49
C PHE A 224 11.87 4.53 -8.10
N VAL A 225 12.81 4.17 -7.21
CA VAL A 225 12.95 4.81 -5.89
C VAL A 225 13.27 6.30 -6.01
N ALA A 226 14.12 6.70 -6.96
CA ALA A 226 14.39 8.10 -7.25
C ALA A 226 13.15 8.82 -7.80
N PHE A 227 12.38 8.16 -8.67
CA PHE A 227 11.13 8.69 -9.21
C PHE A 227 10.11 8.99 -8.11
N LEU A 228 9.96 8.14 -7.09
CA LEU A 228 9.05 8.39 -5.96
C LEU A 228 9.33 9.73 -5.25
N ARG A 229 10.57 10.21 -5.30
CA ARG A 229 10.99 11.50 -4.75
C ARG A 229 10.97 12.64 -5.76
N SER A 230 10.50 12.41 -6.99
CA SER A 230 10.40 13.46 -8.00
C SER A 230 9.20 14.39 -7.75
N PRO A 231 9.21 15.62 -8.27
CA PRO A 231 8.04 16.51 -8.19
C PRO A 231 6.74 15.89 -8.73
N ASP A 232 6.84 15.11 -9.81
CA ASP A 232 5.69 14.45 -10.44
C ASP A 232 5.07 13.40 -9.52
N ALA A 233 5.91 12.51 -8.96
CA ALA A 233 5.44 11.49 -8.03
C ALA A 233 4.89 12.11 -6.74
N ARG A 234 5.53 13.15 -6.19
CA ARG A 234 5.00 13.89 -5.03
C ARG A 234 3.63 14.48 -5.30
N ARG A 235 3.41 15.07 -6.48
CA ARG A 235 2.09 15.61 -6.85
C ARG A 235 1.04 14.50 -6.95
N ILE A 236 1.40 13.32 -7.45
CA ILE A 236 0.52 12.15 -7.48
C ILE A 236 0.20 11.71 -6.04
N LEU A 237 1.21 11.50 -5.20
CA LEU A 237 1.05 11.12 -3.79
C LEU A 237 0.14 12.08 -3.01
N GLN A 238 0.32 13.39 -3.20
CA GLN A 238 -0.48 14.43 -2.54
C GLN A 238 -1.96 14.39 -2.94
N LYS A 239 -2.29 14.04 -4.20
CA LYS A 239 -3.69 13.86 -4.63
C LYS A 239 -4.39 12.71 -3.88
N PHE A 240 -3.62 11.74 -3.41
CA PHE A 240 -4.09 10.63 -2.59
C PHE A 240 -3.91 10.89 -1.09
N GLY A 241 -3.64 12.13 -0.67
CA GLY A 241 -3.58 12.51 0.74
C GLY A 241 -2.31 12.10 1.49
N TYR A 242 -1.27 11.65 0.78
CA TYR A 242 0.06 11.48 1.36
C TYR A 242 0.77 12.83 1.50
N LYS A 243 1.68 12.92 2.48
CA LYS A 243 2.56 14.07 2.70
C LYS A 243 4.02 13.73 2.40
#